data_AF-A0A1F3Y3E9-F1
#
_entry.id   AF-A0A1F3Y3E9-F1
#
_cell.length_a   1.000
_cell.length_b   1.000
_cell.length_c   1.000
_cell.angle_alpha   90.00
_cell.angle_beta   90.00
_cell.angle_gamma   90.00
#
_symmetry.space_group_name_H-M   'P 1'
#
loop_
_entity.id
_entity.type
_entity.pdbx_description
1 polymer ?
#
loop_
_entity_poly.entity_id
_entity_poly.type
_entity_poly.pdbx_seq_one_letter_code
_entity_poly.pdbx_strand_id
1 'polypeptide(L)'
;MTDKNAFTIKELARNLLPPAATDLARKTAWRFKASLSPLLKKNAGLKNIHHGKRCFILATGPSISRENLAPLKNEFCISVSNFFIHPSFLEIKPAYHCIAPFHHPIQEEWFEKWMHELDAAAPDGTTIFFGTTDVQRTTGKGLFRRHNPRFLMFGGKAADIRNNPIDPCHALPAPHSVSIMALYAALFMGFKNIYLLGCDHDSILHVGTNTHFYDEKNHAFRKSGATEKDEWLDMSTEALAMHNLFNQYKIVKTCATAHGATIYNATRGSLLDVFERVGPASLTSAPVY
;
A
#
# COMPACT_ATOMS: atom_id res chain seq x y z
N MET A 1 24.12 34.24 -12.85
CA MET A 1 23.46 34.93 -11.73
C MET A 1 22.38 34.00 -11.21
N THR A 2 22.53 33.58 -9.96
CA THR A 2 21.72 32.55 -9.30
C THR A 2 20.48 33.18 -8.70
N ASP A 3 19.31 32.74 -9.15
CA ASP A 3 18.01 33.17 -8.62
C ASP A 3 17.78 32.49 -7.25
N LYS A 4 18.28 33.12 -6.19
CA LYS A 4 17.98 32.78 -4.80
C LYS A 4 16.78 33.60 -4.38
N ASN A 5 15.56 33.08 -4.51
CA ASN A 5 14.39 33.41 -3.67
C ASN A 5 13.12 32.72 -4.19
N ALA A 6 13.09 31.38 -4.16
CA ALA A 6 11.82 30.66 -4.16
C ALA A 6 11.45 30.37 -2.69
N PHE A 7 10.91 31.38 -1.99
CA PHE A 7 10.25 31.11 -0.71
C PHE A 7 9.11 30.13 -0.97
N THR A 8 9.18 28.95 -0.36
CA THR A 8 8.11 27.97 -0.53
C THR A 8 6.82 28.55 0.07
N ILE A 9 5.65 28.26 -0.53
CA ILE A 9 4.33 28.65 0.00
C ILE A 9 4.20 28.29 1.50
N LYS A 10 4.88 27.22 1.91
CA LYS A 10 4.98 26.74 3.30
C LYS A 10 5.76 27.67 4.24
N GLU A 11 6.77 28.38 3.75
CA GLU A 11 7.56 29.36 4.52
C GLU A 11 6.84 30.71 4.61
N LEU A 12 6.21 31.15 3.51
CA LEU A 12 5.33 32.33 3.51
C LEU A 12 4.15 32.15 4.47
N ALA A 13 3.46 31.00 4.42
CA ALA A 13 2.35 30.71 5.33
C ALA A 13 2.79 30.63 6.81
N ARG A 14 4.02 30.18 7.09
CA ARG A 14 4.54 30.08 8.46
C ARG A 14 4.91 31.44 9.06
N ASN A 15 5.29 32.40 8.22
CA ASN A 15 5.65 33.76 8.62
C ASN A 15 4.46 34.74 8.63
N LEU A 16 3.35 34.39 7.98
CA LEU A 16 2.12 35.22 7.91
C LEU A 16 1.08 34.84 8.98
N LEU A 17 1.16 33.65 9.58
CA LEU A 17 0.22 33.22 10.62
C LEU A 17 0.63 33.78 11.99
N PRO A 18 -0.31 34.41 12.73
CA PRO A 18 -0.05 34.86 14.10
C PRO A 18 0.47 33.70 14.96
N PRO A 19 1.41 33.93 15.91
CA PRO A 19 1.93 32.90 16.80
C PRO A 19 0.82 32.06 17.48
N ALA A 20 -0.29 32.71 17.87
CA ALA A 20 -1.46 32.04 18.43
C ALA A 20 -2.14 31.06 17.45
N ALA A 21 -2.25 31.40 16.17
CA ALA A 21 -2.79 30.52 15.14
C ALA A 21 -1.85 29.33 14.87
N THR A 22 -0.52 29.57 14.87
CA THR A 22 0.46 28.49 14.73
C THR A 22 0.47 27.54 15.93
N ASP A 23 0.29 28.07 17.14
CA ASP A 23 0.20 27.28 18.37
C ASP A 23 -1.11 26.48 18.43
N LEU A 24 -2.24 27.07 18.04
CA LEU A 24 -3.51 26.37 17.90
C LEU A 24 -3.41 25.24 16.87
N ALA A 25 -2.85 25.50 15.69
CA ALA A 25 -2.65 24.47 14.67
C ALA A 25 -1.76 23.32 15.18
N ARG A 26 -0.69 23.64 15.92
CA ARG A 26 0.20 22.65 16.54
C ARG A 26 -0.51 21.83 17.62
N LYS A 27 -1.28 22.47 18.49
CA LYS A 27 -2.09 21.82 19.53
C LYS A 27 -3.14 20.89 18.91
N THR A 28 -3.83 21.33 17.86
CA THR A 28 -4.81 20.51 17.13
C THR A 28 -4.16 19.32 16.44
N ALA A 29 -3.04 19.51 15.74
CA ALA A 29 -2.29 18.42 15.13
C ALA A 29 -1.74 17.43 16.18
N TRP A 30 -1.30 17.92 17.33
CA TRP A 30 -0.88 17.07 18.45
C TRP A 30 -2.04 16.27 19.02
N ARG A 31 -3.20 16.89 19.29
CA ARG A 31 -4.41 16.21 19.76
C ARG A 31 -4.87 15.12 18.79
N PHE A 32 -4.85 15.41 17.49
CA PHE A 32 -5.16 14.43 16.45
C PHE A 32 -4.18 13.25 16.48
N LYS A 33 -2.86 13.50 16.49
CA LYS A 33 -1.85 12.43 16.60
C LYS A 33 -1.99 11.62 17.89
N ALA A 34 -2.25 12.28 19.02
CA ALA A 34 -2.47 11.63 20.30
C ALA A 34 -3.70 10.70 20.26
N SER A 35 -4.78 11.13 19.60
CA SER A 35 -5.99 10.31 19.42
C SER A 35 -5.76 9.05 18.59
N LEU A 36 -4.81 9.08 17.65
CA LEU A 36 -4.44 7.93 16.82
C LEU A 36 -3.44 6.99 17.49
N SER A 37 -2.73 7.44 18.53
CA SER A 37 -1.67 6.65 19.19
C SER A 37 -2.12 5.26 19.64
N PRO A 38 -3.31 5.06 20.25
CA PRO A 38 -3.77 3.72 20.62
C PRO A 38 -3.97 2.80 19.41
N LEU A 39 -4.43 3.33 18.27
CA LEU A 39 -4.61 2.57 17.04
C LEU A 39 -3.28 2.10 16.48
N LEU A 40 -2.27 2.99 16.47
CA LEU A 40 -0.93 2.65 16.00
C LEU A 40 -0.22 1.65 16.92
N LYS A 41 -0.36 1.81 18.25
CA LYS A 41 0.24 0.89 19.23
C LYS A 41 -0.30 -0.55 19.11
N LYS A 42 -1.53 -0.75 18.62
CA LYS A 42 -2.05 -2.10 18.33
C LYS A 42 -1.23 -2.85 17.28
N ASN A 43 -0.50 -2.14 16.41
CA ASN A 43 0.37 -2.77 15.44
C ASN A 43 1.53 -3.52 16.12
N ALA A 44 1.97 -3.12 17.32
CA ALA A 44 3.08 -3.76 18.02
C ALA A 44 2.92 -5.29 18.18
N GLY A 45 1.68 -5.78 18.31
CA GLY A 45 1.39 -7.22 18.37
C GLY A 45 1.64 -7.99 17.07
N LEU A 46 1.95 -7.31 15.96
CA LEU A 46 2.32 -7.91 14.68
C LEU A 46 3.83 -7.98 14.48
N LYS A 47 4.64 -7.38 15.36
CA LYS A 47 6.10 -7.34 15.18
C LYS A 47 6.68 -8.75 15.18
N ASN A 48 7.39 -9.12 14.12
CA ASN A 48 8.12 -10.38 13.99
C ASN A 48 7.29 -11.67 14.17
N ILE A 49 5.96 -11.62 14.06
CA ILE A 49 5.09 -12.81 14.23
C ILE A 49 5.33 -13.88 13.17
N HIS A 50 5.96 -13.52 12.05
CA HIS A 50 6.35 -14.41 10.95
C HIS A 50 7.86 -14.43 10.70
N HIS A 51 8.64 -14.18 11.76
CA HIS A 51 10.10 -14.13 11.68
C HIS A 51 10.68 -15.32 10.90
N GLY A 52 11.51 -15.03 9.90
CA GLY A 52 12.21 -16.05 9.11
C GLY A 52 11.38 -16.69 7.99
N LYS A 53 10.05 -16.54 8.00
CA LYS A 53 9.16 -17.15 7.00
C LYS A 53 9.15 -16.36 5.70
N ARG A 54 8.51 -16.92 4.67
CA ARG A 54 8.22 -16.22 3.42
C ARG A 54 6.77 -15.76 3.31
N CYS A 55 6.51 -14.79 2.44
CA CYS A 55 5.16 -14.42 2.04
C CYS A 55 5.09 -13.98 0.58
N PHE A 56 3.87 -13.92 0.05
CA PHE A 56 3.54 -13.47 -1.29
C PHE A 56 2.66 -12.23 -1.21
N ILE A 57 3.05 -11.17 -1.91
CA ILE A 57 2.22 -9.98 -2.09
C ILE A 57 1.49 -10.13 -3.43
N LEU A 58 0.15 -10.11 -3.37
CA LEU A 58 -0.74 -10.34 -4.50
C LEU A 58 -1.35 -9.02 -4.94
N ALA A 59 -0.76 -8.43 -5.96
CA ALA A 59 -1.18 -7.18 -6.58
C ALA A 59 -2.13 -7.40 -7.76
N THR A 60 -2.56 -6.30 -8.36
CA THR A 60 -3.71 -6.24 -9.25
C THR A 60 -3.35 -6.02 -10.72
N GLY A 61 -2.07 -6.06 -11.09
CA GLY A 61 -1.67 -5.99 -12.49
C GLY A 61 -2.15 -7.22 -13.30
N PRO A 62 -2.21 -7.12 -14.63
CA PRO A 62 -2.94 -8.06 -15.47
C PRO A 62 -2.19 -9.38 -15.65
N SER A 63 -0.88 -9.44 -15.33
CA SER A 63 -0.12 -10.69 -15.27
C SER A 63 -0.69 -11.71 -14.30
N ILE A 64 -1.33 -11.26 -13.22
CA ILE A 64 -1.80 -12.15 -12.15
C ILE A 64 -2.80 -13.20 -12.66
N SER A 65 -3.61 -12.85 -13.67
CA SER A 65 -4.58 -13.77 -14.28
C SER A 65 -3.94 -14.86 -15.13
N ARG A 66 -2.66 -14.74 -15.46
CA ARG A 66 -1.89 -15.74 -16.22
C ARG A 66 -1.01 -16.61 -15.32
N GLU A 67 -0.97 -16.33 -14.01
CA GLU A 67 -0.18 -17.08 -13.05
C GLU A 67 -0.96 -18.27 -12.48
N ASN A 68 -0.26 -19.38 -12.25
CA ASN A 68 -0.82 -20.49 -11.48
C ASN A 68 -0.70 -20.20 -9.98
N LEU A 69 -1.81 -19.76 -9.37
CA LEU A 69 -1.84 -19.39 -7.95
C LEU A 69 -2.20 -20.54 -7.01
N ALA A 70 -2.52 -21.73 -7.53
CA ALA A 70 -2.87 -22.90 -6.69
C ALA A 70 -1.83 -23.23 -5.60
N PRO A 71 -0.51 -23.09 -5.82
CA PRO A 71 0.49 -23.32 -4.78
C PRO A 71 0.37 -22.41 -3.55
N LEU A 72 -0.32 -21.27 -3.65
CA LEU A 72 -0.39 -20.26 -2.58
C LEU A 72 -1.42 -20.57 -1.48
N LYS A 73 -2.23 -21.60 -1.64
CA LYS A 73 -3.31 -21.97 -0.70
C LYS A 73 -2.88 -22.17 0.76
N ASN A 74 -1.62 -22.57 0.97
CA ASN A 74 -1.04 -22.81 2.30
C ASN A 74 0.10 -21.84 2.63
N GLU A 75 0.23 -20.75 1.86
CA GLU A 75 1.28 -19.76 2.02
C GLU A 75 0.76 -18.49 2.68
N PHE A 76 1.66 -17.75 3.33
CA PHE A 76 1.30 -16.41 3.81
C PHE A 76 1.13 -15.46 2.63
N CYS A 77 -0.09 -14.98 2.43
CA CYS A 77 -0.40 -14.03 1.37
C CYS A 77 -0.87 -12.68 1.96
N ILE A 78 -0.37 -11.61 1.36
CA ILE A 78 -0.84 -10.23 1.57
C ILE A 78 -1.44 -9.77 0.25
N SER A 79 -2.76 -9.72 0.20
CA SER A 79 -3.49 -9.22 -0.97
C SER A 79 -3.62 -7.70 -0.90
N VAL A 80 -3.73 -7.03 -2.05
CA VAL A 80 -3.90 -5.57 -2.08
C VAL A 80 -5.06 -5.15 -2.98
N SER A 81 -5.66 -4.00 -2.65
CA SER A 81 -6.68 -3.35 -3.46
C SER A 81 -7.80 -4.33 -3.86
N ASN A 82 -8.19 -4.36 -5.13
CA ASN A 82 -9.26 -5.23 -5.61
C ASN A 82 -8.84 -6.69 -5.83
N PHE A 83 -7.70 -7.16 -5.33
CA PHE A 83 -7.35 -8.57 -5.46
C PHE A 83 -8.41 -9.51 -4.84
N PHE A 84 -9.25 -9.01 -3.91
CA PHE A 84 -10.35 -9.78 -3.32
C PHE A 84 -11.43 -10.24 -4.32
N ILE A 85 -11.46 -9.69 -5.54
CA ILE A 85 -12.37 -10.14 -6.61
C ILE A 85 -11.75 -11.23 -7.49
N HIS A 86 -10.46 -11.53 -7.33
CA HIS A 86 -9.79 -12.56 -8.10
C HIS A 86 -10.43 -13.94 -7.80
N PRO A 87 -10.69 -14.80 -8.80
CA PRO A 87 -11.34 -16.10 -8.59
C PRO A 87 -10.64 -16.99 -7.54
N SER A 88 -9.31 -16.90 -7.46
CA SER A 88 -8.51 -17.66 -6.48
C SER A 88 -8.53 -17.06 -5.07
N PHE A 89 -9.14 -15.89 -4.82
CA PHE A 89 -9.04 -15.19 -3.53
C PHE A 89 -9.55 -16.04 -2.36
N LEU A 90 -10.73 -16.64 -2.50
CA LEU A 90 -11.33 -17.49 -1.47
C LEU A 90 -10.64 -18.85 -1.31
N GLU A 91 -9.89 -19.28 -2.33
CA GLU A 91 -9.07 -20.48 -2.22
C GLU A 91 -7.75 -20.18 -1.50
N ILE A 92 -7.08 -19.08 -1.86
CA ILE A 92 -5.83 -18.63 -1.24
C ILE A 92 -6.06 -18.21 0.21
N LYS A 93 -7.22 -17.61 0.51
CA LYS A 93 -7.57 -17.04 1.82
C LYS A 93 -6.45 -16.18 2.42
N PRO A 94 -6.09 -15.05 1.77
CA PRO A 94 -5.01 -14.19 2.27
C PRO A 94 -5.23 -13.81 3.74
N ALA A 95 -4.25 -14.14 4.59
CA ALA A 95 -4.27 -13.79 6.01
C ALA A 95 -4.23 -12.26 6.22
N TYR A 96 -3.73 -11.54 5.21
CA TYR A 96 -3.56 -10.10 5.23
C TYR A 96 -4.13 -9.44 3.97
N HIS A 97 -4.64 -8.22 4.14
CA HIS A 97 -5.09 -7.37 3.05
C HIS A 97 -4.67 -5.91 3.29
N CYS A 98 -4.24 -5.19 2.25
CA CYS A 98 -3.98 -3.75 2.31
C CYS A 98 -4.88 -3.00 1.32
N ILE A 99 -5.46 -1.89 1.77
CA ILE A 99 -6.32 -1.03 0.94
C ILE A 99 -5.72 0.38 0.86
N ALA A 100 -5.84 1.01 -0.31
CA ALA A 100 -5.43 2.40 -0.48
C ALA A 100 -6.31 3.32 0.40
N PRO A 101 -5.73 4.37 1.01
CA PRO A 101 -6.54 5.36 1.71
C PRO A 101 -7.51 6.08 0.79
N PHE A 102 -8.63 6.56 1.33
CA PHE A 102 -9.55 7.40 0.57
C PHE A 102 -8.85 8.68 0.08
N HIS A 103 -9.11 9.03 -1.19
CA HIS A 103 -8.69 10.29 -1.79
C HIS A 103 -9.68 10.70 -2.89
N HIS A 104 -9.79 12.00 -3.16
CA HIS A 104 -10.45 12.46 -4.38
C HIS A 104 -9.65 11.99 -5.60
N PRO A 105 -10.31 11.63 -6.73
CA PRO A 105 -11.72 11.89 -7.05
C PRO A 105 -12.71 10.77 -6.66
N ILE A 106 -12.30 9.79 -5.85
CA ILE A 106 -13.21 8.77 -5.33
C ILE A 106 -14.34 9.47 -4.55
N GLN A 107 -15.60 9.13 -4.85
CA GLN A 107 -16.74 9.64 -4.09
C GLN A 107 -16.96 8.79 -2.84
N GLU A 108 -17.45 9.41 -1.77
CA GLU A 108 -17.70 8.74 -0.48
C GLU A 108 -18.59 7.50 -0.61
N GLU A 109 -19.67 7.60 -1.37
CA GLU A 109 -20.61 6.49 -1.59
C GLU A 109 -19.95 5.29 -2.27
N TRP A 110 -19.05 5.54 -3.24
CA TRP A 110 -18.31 4.49 -3.93
C TRP A 110 -17.26 3.85 -3.04
N PHE A 111 -16.55 4.65 -2.24
CA PHE A 111 -15.60 4.13 -1.27
C PHE A 111 -16.32 3.29 -0.20
N GLU A 112 -17.45 3.75 0.29
CA GLU A 112 -18.28 3.00 1.23
C GLU A 112 -18.74 1.66 0.64
N LYS A 113 -19.29 1.67 -0.58
CA LYS A 113 -19.65 0.43 -1.28
C LYS A 113 -18.46 -0.51 -1.41
N TRP A 114 -17.29 0.03 -1.77
CA TRP A 114 -16.06 -0.76 -1.89
C TRP A 114 -15.65 -1.40 -0.56
N MET A 115 -15.73 -0.67 0.55
CA MET A 115 -15.44 -1.22 1.87
C MET A 115 -16.44 -2.31 2.28
N HIS A 116 -17.73 -2.17 1.93
CA HIS A 116 -18.73 -3.22 2.15
C HIS A 116 -18.45 -4.48 1.33
N GLU A 117 -18.06 -4.34 0.06
CA GLU A 117 -17.68 -5.47 -0.80
C GLU A 117 -16.46 -6.21 -0.21
N LEU A 118 -15.44 -5.48 0.26
CA LEU A 118 -14.28 -6.08 0.93
C LEU A 118 -14.65 -6.77 2.26
N ASP A 119 -15.47 -6.14 3.12
CA ASP A 119 -15.89 -6.71 4.41
C ASP A 119 -16.68 -8.01 4.24
N ALA A 120 -17.48 -8.09 3.16
CA ALA A 120 -18.24 -9.28 2.80
C ALA A 120 -17.34 -10.38 2.21
N ALA A 121 -16.40 -10.03 1.32
CA ALA A 121 -15.58 -10.98 0.58
C ALA A 121 -14.40 -11.55 1.40
N ALA A 122 -13.80 -10.75 2.29
CA ALA A 122 -12.63 -11.17 3.06
C ALA A 122 -12.96 -12.36 3.99
N PRO A 123 -12.07 -13.37 4.08
CA PRO A 123 -12.22 -14.45 5.05
C PRO A 123 -12.28 -13.93 6.50
N ASP A 124 -13.04 -14.60 7.36
CA ASP A 124 -13.11 -14.24 8.78
C ASP A 124 -11.72 -14.28 9.43
N GLY A 125 -11.43 -13.28 10.26
CA GLY A 125 -10.15 -13.14 10.95
C GLY A 125 -9.03 -12.54 10.10
N THR A 126 -9.27 -12.19 8.82
CA THR A 126 -8.27 -11.49 7.99
C THR A 126 -7.82 -10.19 8.68
N THR A 127 -6.50 -9.97 8.71
CA THR A 127 -5.94 -8.71 9.18
C THR A 127 -5.90 -7.70 8.04
N ILE A 128 -6.69 -6.63 8.13
CA ILE A 128 -6.82 -5.65 7.06
C ILE A 128 -6.15 -4.33 7.50
N PHE A 129 -5.21 -3.86 6.68
CA PHE A 129 -4.48 -2.62 6.91
C PHE A 129 -5.13 -1.46 6.17
N PHE A 130 -5.43 -0.39 6.91
CA PHE A 130 -6.02 0.86 6.43
C PHE A 130 -5.10 2.05 6.73
N GLY A 131 -5.30 3.16 6.01
CA GLY A 131 -4.77 4.46 6.44
C GLY A 131 -5.51 4.98 7.67
N THR A 132 -4.82 5.67 8.59
CA THR A 132 -5.48 6.31 9.75
C THR A 132 -6.53 7.36 9.36
N THR A 133 -6.48 7.86 8.11
CA THR A 133 -7.48 8.79 7.55
C THR A 133 -8.86 8.15 7.38
N ASP A 134 -8.95 6.82 7.36
CA ASP A 134 -10.18 6.09 7.04
C ASP A 134 -10.81 5.40 8.25
N VAL A 135 -10.33 5.70 9.46
CA VAL A 135 -10.89 5.16 10.71
C VAL A 135 -12.41 5.38 10.77
N GLN A 136 -12.87 6.59 10.45
CA GLN A 136 -14.29 6.93 10.47
C GLN A 136 -15.07 6.29 9.32
N ARG A 137 -14.45 6.13 8.14
CA ARG A 137 -15.08 5.49 6.96
C ARG A 137 -15.19 3.97 7.08
N THR A 138 -14.41 3.38 7.99
CA THR A 138 -14.31 1.92 8.16
C THR A 138 -14.91 1.52 9.50
N THR A 139 -14.08 1.34 10.53
CA THR A 139 -14.51 0.90 11.87
C THR A 139 -15.48 1.87 12.55
N GLY A 140 -15.43 3.16 12.24
CA GLY A 140 -16.38 4.17 12.72
C GLY A 140 -17.82 3.94 12.24
N LYS A 141 -17.99 3.28 11.07
CA LYS A 141 -19.29 2.83 10.55
C LYS A 141 -19.65 1.40 10.99
N GLY A 142 -18.84 0.79 11.85
CA GLY A 142 -19.07 -0.58 12.30
C GLY A 142 -18.75 -1.67 11.28
N LEU A 143 -17.98 -1.35 10.23
CA LEU A 143 -17.44 -2.34 9.28
C LEU A 143 -16.28 -3.14 9.87
N PHE A 144 -16.02 -4.30 9.27
CA PHE A 144 -14.87 -5.16 9.57
C PHE A 144 -14.88 -5.76 10.98
N ARG A 145 -16.07 -6.02 11.55
CA ARG A 145 -16.25 -6.62 12.90
C ARG A 145 -15.78 -8.07 13.00
N ARG A 146 -15.81 -8.81 11.88
CA ARG A 146 -15.33 -10.20 11.78
C ARG A 146 -13.82 -10.29 11.50
N HIS A 147 -13.18 -9.14 11.34
CA HIS A 147 -11.80 -9.00 10.87
C HIS A 147 -10.95 -8.33 11.93
N ASN A 148 -9.66 -8.21 11.64
CA ASN A 148 -8.70 -7.59 12.53
C ASN A 148 -8.14 -6.29 11.91
N PRO A 149 -8.89 -5.17 11.95
CA PRO A 149 -8.43 -3.92 11.33
C PRO A 149 -7.18 -3.38 12.04
N ARG A 150 -6.24 -2.91 11.23
CA ARG A 150 -4.96 -2.29 11.64
C ARG A 150 -4.79 -1.00 10.87
N PHE A 151 -4.22 0.02 11.52
CA PHE A 151 -4.14 1.35 10.95
C PHE A 151 -2.69 1.80 10.81
N LEU A 152 -2.36 2.34 9.65
CA LEU A 152 -1.05 2.87 9.31
C LEU A 152 -1.16 4.40 9.17
N MET A 153 -0.27 5.13 9.83
CA MET A 153 -0.20 6.58 9.68
C MET A 153 0.80 6.93 8.59
N PHE A 154 0.37 7.68 7.58
CA PHE A 154 1.24 8.17 6.52
C PHE A 154 1.60 9.64 6.74
N GLY A 155 2.83 10.01 6.39
CA GLY A 155 3.38 11.36 6.59
C GLY A 155 4.80 11.39 7.17
N GLY A 156 5.44 10.23 7.31
CA GLY A 156 6.87 10.10 7.60
C GLY A 156 7.73 10.43 6.39
N LYS A 157 9.05 10.53 6.59
CA LYS A 157 10.02 10.81 5.52
C LYS A 157 10.65 9.52 5.04
N ALA A 158 10.93 9.42 3.74
CA ALA A 158 11.59 8.23 3.20
C ALA A 158 12.97 7.94 3.85
N ALA A 159 13.66 8.97 4.33
CA ALA A 159 14.89 8.83 5.10
C ALA A 159 14.70 8.09 6.43
N ASP A 160 13.51 8.18 7.03
CA ASP A 160 13.22 7.57 8.34
C ASP A 160 13.26 6.04 8.27
N ILE A 161 12.98 5.45 7.10
CA ILE A 161 12.95 3.99 6.91
C ILE A 161 14.14 3.44 6.11
N ARG A 162 15.02 4.30 5.55
CA ARG A 162 16.05 3.83 4.60
C ARG A 162 16.99 2.79 5.23
N ASN A 163 17.49 3.08 6.43
CA ASN A 163 18.40 2.20 7.18
C ASN A 163 17.83 1.77 8.54
N ASN A 164 16.65 2.28 8.92
CA ASN A 164 16.00 1.90 10.17
C ASN A 164 14.90 0.87 9.91
N PRO A 165 14.56 0.03 10.89
CA PRO A 165 13.44 -0.87 10.77
C PRO A 165 12.15 -0.09 10.49
N ILE A 166 11.34 -0.60 9.57
CA ILE A 166 9.98 -0.10 9.38
C ILE A 166 9.18 -0.39 10.64
N ASP A 167 8.55 0.64 11.21
CA ASP A 167 7.72 0.51 12.41
C ASP A 167 6.37 1.21 12.20
N PRO A 168 5.29 0.47 11.89
CA PRO A 168 3.94 0.99 11.73
C PRO A 168 3.30 1.46 13.05
N CYS A 169 3.99 1.36 14.19
CA CYS A 169 3.60 2.07 15.41
C CYS A 169 3.86 3.59 15.30
N HIS A 170 4.60 4.02 14.28
CA HIS A 170 4.95 5.40 13.97
C HIS A 170 4.50 5.80 12.56
N ALA A 171 4.67 7.08 12.21
CA ALA A 171 4.37 7.55 10.86
C ALA A 171 5.34 6.94 9.85
N LEU A 172 4.79 6.36 8.78
CA LEU A 172 5.52 5.82 7.65
C LEU A 172 5.52 6.82 6.48
N PRO A 173 6.49 6.74 5.56
CA PRO A 173 6.38 7.43 4.28
C PRO A 173 5.08 7.05 3.58
N ALA A 174 4.46 8.00 2.88
CA ALA A 174 3.27 7.70 2.09
C ALA A 174 3.65 6.73 0.95
N PRO A 175 3.00 5.56 0.84
CA PRO A 175 3.34 4.59 -0.19
C PRO A 175 2.84 5.09 -1.56
N HIS A 176 3.70 5.04 -2.58
CA HIS A 176 3.33 5.35 -3.97
C HIS A 176 2.47 4.25 -4.61
N SER A 177 2.43 3.05 -4.01
CA SER A 177 1.51 1.97 -4.40
C SER A 177 1.11 1.14 -3.19
N VAL A 178 -0.05 0.49 -3.24
CA VAL A 178 -0.50 -0.38 -2.14
C VAL A 178 0.43 -1.59 -1.97
N SER A 179 1.16 -2.01 -3.00
CA SER A 179 2.22 -3.02 -2.87
C SER A 179 3.36 -2.57 -1.95
N ILE A 180 3.71 -1.27 -1.92
CA ILE A 180 4.68 -0.73 -0.96
C ILE A 180 4.11 -0.70 0.46
N MET A 181 2.81 -0.41 0.61
CA MET A 181 2.11 -0.54 1.90
C MET A 181 2.17 -1.98 2.42
N ALA A 182 1.94 -2.97 1.56
CA ALA A 182 2.08 -4.38 1.90
C ALA A 182 3.53 -4.77 2.26
N LEU A 183 4.53 -4.22 1.55
CA LEU A 183 5.94 -4.41 1.91
C LEU A 183 6.25 -3.87 3.31
N TYR A 184 5.70 -2.72 3.70
CA TYR A 184 5.86 -2.18 5.05
C TYR A 184 5.34 -3.14 6.11
N ALA A 185 4.13 -3.68 5.89
CA ALA A 185 3.54 -4.67 6.79
C ALA A 185 4.37 -5.97 6.82
N ALA A 186 4.79 -6.48 5.66
CA ALA A 186 5.56 -7.72 5.55
C ALA A 186 6.89 -7.65 6.31
N LEU A 187 7.65 -6.57 6.11
CA LEU A 187 8.95 -6.37 6.76
C LEU A 187 8.80 -6.23 8.27
N PHE A 188 7.80 -5.49 8.75
CA PHE A 188 7.53 -5.36 10.18
C PHE A 188 7.09 -6.67 10.84
N MET A 189 6.35 -7.51 10.11
CA MET A 189 5.96 -8.85 10.55
C MET A 189 7.13 -9.86 10.56
N GLY A 190 8.30 -9.47 10.05
CA GLY A 190 9.52 -10.27 10.09
C GLY A 190 9.66 -11.30 8.96
N PHE A 191 8.89 -11.16 7.87
CA PHE A 191 9.08 -12.03 6.71
C PHE A 191 10.47 -11.84 6.11
N LYS A 192 11.18 -12.96 5.89
CA LYS A 192 12.53 -13.02 5.36
C LYS A 192 12.55 -12.99 3.84
N ASN A 193 11.66 -13.74 3.19
CA ASN A 193 11.59 -13.81 1.72
C ASN A 193 10.22 -13.33 1.26
N ILE A 194 10.17 -12.24 0.50
CA ILE A 194 8.91 -11.60 0.08
C ILE A 194 8.83 -11.65 -1.44
N TYR A 195 7.78 -12.25 -1.99
CA TYR A 195 7.61 -12.45 -3.42
C TYR A 195 6.49 -11.57 -3.96
N LEU A 196 6.77 -10.79 -5.01
CA LEU A 196 5.79 -9.90 -5.64
C LEU A 196 5.16 -10.55 -6.87
N LEU A 197 3.83 -10.68 -6.87
CA LEU A 197 3.02 -11.15 -8.00
C LEU A 197 2.00 -10.08 -8.40
N GLY A 198 1.74 -9.94 -9.71
CA GLY A 198 0.83 -8.91 -10.23
C GLY A 198 1.35 -7.49 -10.06
N CYS A 199 2.66 -7.32 -9.84
CA CYS A 199 3.33 -6.02 -9.73
C CYS A 199 3.94 -5.62 -11.08
N ASP A 200 3.11 -5.49 -12.11
CA ASP A 200 3.53 -5.30 -13.50
C ASP A 200 4.28 -3.97 -13.71
N HIS A 201 3.77 -2.88 -13.12
CA HIS A 201 4.36 -1.53 -13.21
C HIS A 201 4.68 -1.09 -14.64
N ASP A 202 3.80 -1.45 -15.58
CA ASP A 202 3.91 -1.21 -17.01
C ASP A 202 2.94 -0.13 -17.54
N SER A 203 2.32 0.64 -16.64
CA SER A 203 1.35 1.71 -16.95
C SER A 203 1.87 2.71 -17.99
N ILE A 204 3.17 3.00 -17.99
CA ILE A 204 3.81 3.88 -18.99
C ILE A 204 3.74 3.36 -20.43
N LEU A 205 3.58 2.04 -20.63
CA LEU A 205 3.39 1.44 -21.96
C LEU A 205 1.93 1.51 -22.42
N HIS A 206 1.03 1.89 -21.52
CA HIS A 206 -0.41 1.74 -21.63
C HIS A 206 -1.15 3.01 -21.20
N VAL A 207 -0.50 4.18 -21.30
CA VAL A 207 -1.07 5.48 -20.92
C VAL A 207 -2.40 5.68 -21.64
N GLY A 208 -3.45 6.03 -20.90
CA GLY A 208 -4.80 6.13 -21.44
C GLY A 208 -5.65 4.87 -21.26
N THR A 209 -5.11 3.79 -20.69
CA THR A 209 -5.84 2.52 -20.52
C THR A 209 -5.68 1.94 -19.13
N ASN A 210 -6.74 1.28 -18.64
CA ASN A 210 -6.70 0.56 -17.38
C ASN A 210 -5.86 -0.72 -17.57
N THR A 211 -4.86 -0.90 -16.70
CA THR A 211 -3.94 -2.02 -16.74
C THR A 211 -4.24 -3.08 -15.67
N HIS A 212 -5.29 -2.96 -14.86
CA HIS A 212 -5.62 -3.98 -13.86
C HIS A 212 -6.24 -5.24 -14.46
N PHE A 213 -6.18 -6.35 -13.72
CA PHE A 213 -6.78 -7.63 -14.17
C PHE A 213 -8.33 -7.61 -14.24
N TYR A 214 -8.95 -6.57 -13.71
CA TYR A 214 -10.39 -6.39 -13.63
C TYR A 214 -10.81 -5.10 -14.31
N ASP A 215 -12.07 -5.07 -14.73
CA ASP A 215 -12.68 -3.87 -15.27
C ASP A 215 -13.14 -2.94 -14.13
N GLU A 216 -12.49 -1.78 -14.01
CA GLU A 216 -12.88 -0.73 -13.07
C GLU A 216 -14.30 -0.18 -13.31
N LYS A 217 -14.90 -0.40 -14.49
CA LYS A 217 -16.31 -0.05 -14.76
C LYS A 217 -17.27 -0.73 -13.79
N ASN A 218 -16.91 -1.90 -13.26
CA ASN A 218 -17.75 -2.68 -12.36
C ASN A 218 -17.44 -2.45 -10.87
N HIS A 219 -16.31 -1.79 -10.55
CA HIS A 219 -15.83 -1.65 -9.17
C HIS A 219 -15.32 -0.22 -8.90
N ALA A 220 -16.13 0.53 -8.15
CA ALA A 220 -15.91 1.83 -7.48
C ALA A 220 -15.34 3.03 -8.27
N PHE A 221 -14.46 2.85 -9.26
CA PHE A 221 -13.60 3.92 -9.75
C PHE A 221 -14.16 4.70 -10.95
N ARG A 222 -15.15 4.20 -11.69
CA ARG A 222 -15.58 4.84 -12.96
C ARG A 222 -16.92 5.57 -12.99
N LYS A 223 -17.62 5.74 -11.87
CA LYS A 223 -18.89 6.50 -11.83
C LYS A 223 -18.79 7.78 -10.98
N SER A 224 -17.60 8.36 -10.88
CA SER A 224 -17.34 9.65 -10.22
C SER A 224 -17.64 10.87 -11.10
N GLY A 225 -18.01 10.69 -12.37
CA GLY A 225 -18.25 11.79 -13.31
C GLY A 225 -16.98 12.47 -13.83
N ALA A 226 -15.79 12.01 -13.43
CA ALA A 226 -14.56 12.32 -14.12
C ALA A 226 -14.57 11.61 -15.48
N THR A 227 -14.36 12.36 -16.57
CA THR A 227 -14.25 11.73 -17.88
C THR A 227 -12.93 10.98 -17.95
N GLU A 228 -12.88 9.86 -18.70
CA GLU A 228 -11.62 9.13 -18.92
C GLU A 228 -10.49 10.10 -19.29
N LYS A 229 -10.74 11.21 -20.00
CA LYS A 229 -9.71 12.17 -20.42
C LYS A 229 -9.11 13.07 -19.32
N ASP A 230 -9.76 13.23 -18.17
CA ASP A 230 -9.34 14.23 -17.16
C ASP A 230 -8.41 13.65 -16.08
N GLU A 231 -8.25 12.32 -16.02
CA GLU A 231 -7.43 11.63 -15.01
C GLU A 231 -6.13 11.03 -15.57
N TRP A 232 -5.96 10.95 -16.89
CA TRP A 232 -4.72 10.42 -17.46
C TRP A 232 -3.58 11.42 -17.31
N LEU A 233 -2.55 10.98 -16.59
CA LEU A 233 -1.28 11.66 -16.58
C LEU A 233 -0.73 11.72 -18.01
N ASP A 234 -0.24 12.87 -18.43
CA ASP A 234 0.59 12.94 -19.63
C ASP A 234 1.85 12.07 -19.44
N MET A 235 2.51 11.71 -20.54
CA MET A 235 3.70 10.85 -20.51
C MET A 235 4.80 11.34 -19.57
N SER A 236 4.98 12.66 -19.42
CA SER A 236 6.01 13.22 -18.54
C SER A 236 5.64 13.06 -17.06
N THR A 237 4.37 13.25 -16.73
CA THR A 237 3.85 13.07 -15.38
C THR A 237 3.85 11.59 -14.99
N GLU A 238 3.49 10.70 -15.91
CA GLU A 238 3.59 9.24 -15.72
C GLU A 238 5.05 8.80 -15.49
N ALA A 239 5.99 9.30 -16.29
CA ALA A 239 7.41 9.01 -16.13
C ALA A 239 7.94 9.48 -14.75
N LEU A 240 7.52 10.65 -14.28
CA LEU A 240 7.88 11.15 -12.96
C LEU A 240 7.27 10.29 -11.84
N ALA A 241 6.00 9.88 -11.97
CA ALA A 241 5.34 9.00 -11.02
C ALA A 241 6.06 7.64 -10.92
N MET A 242 6.38 7.03 -12.07
CA MET A 242 7.15 5.79 -12.13
C MET A 242 8.55 5.94 -11.53
N HIS A 243 9.25 7.04 -11.80
CA HIS A 243 10.53 7.34 -11.18
C HIS A 243 10.44 7.37 -9.65
N ASN A 244 9.46 8.10 -9.10
CA ASN A 244 9.25 8.21 -7.65
C ASN A 244 8.90 6.87 -7.01
N LEU A 245 8.04 6.09 -7.67
CA LEU A 245 7.67 4.74 -7.25
C LEU A 245 8.88 3.81 -7.18
N PHE A 246 9.71 3.76 -8.22
CA PHE A 246 10.89 2.91 -8.28
C PHE A 246 11.96 3.36 -7.27
N ASN A 247 12.10 4.68 -7.07
CA ASN A 247 12.97 5.21 -6.02
C ASN A 247 12.50 4.78 -4.63
N GLN A 248 11.18 4.77 -4.36
CA GLN A 248 10.66 4.28 -3.10
C GLN A 248 10.91 2.78 -2.93
N TYR A 249 10.73 1.95 -3.97
CA TYR A 249 11.12 0.53 -3.92
C TYR A 249 12.60 0.34 -3.60
N LYS A 250 13.51 1.16 -4.15
CA LYS A 250 14.95 1.12 -3.82
C LYS A 250 15.19 1.38 -2.33
N ILE A 251 14.50 2.37 -1.75
CA ILE A 251 14.59 2.67 -0.31
C ILE A 251 14.10 1.47 0.52
N VAL A 252 13.00 0.85 0.12
CA VAL A 252 12.47 -0.36 0.78
C VAL A 252 13.42 -1.54 0.64
N LYS A 253 14.06 -1.72 -0.51
CA LYS A 253 15.09 -2.75 -0.72
C LYS A 253 16.26 -2.55 0.23
N THR A 254 16.78 -1.32 0.35
CA THR A 254 17.87 -1.00 1.29
C THR A 254 17.47 -1.34 2.73
N CYS A 255 16.25 -0.96 3.15
CA CYS A 255 15.73 -1.29 4.45
C CYS A 255 15.65 -2.81 4.67
N ALA A 256 15.06 -3.55 3.72
CA ALA A 256 14.91 -5.00 3.78
C ALA A 256 16.28 -5.68 3.93
N THR A 257 17.26 -5.32 3.09
CA THR A 257 18.61 -5.87 3.13
C THR A 257 19.32 -5.57 4.46
N ALA A 258 19.19 -4.35 4.99
CA ALA A 258 19.76 -3.96 6.28
C ALA A 258 19.19 -4.78 7.45
N HIS A 259 18.02 -5.39 7.29
CA HIS A 259 17.32 -6.17 8.31
C HIS A 259 17.17 -7.65 7.94
N GLY A 260 18.02 -8.15 7.02
CA GLY A 260 18.12 -9.58 6.71
C GLY A 260 16.95 -10.16 5.90
N ALA A 261 16.16 -9.31 5.24
CA ALA A 261 15.08 -9.71 4.36
C ALA A 261 15.45 -9.50 2.88
N THR A 262 14.88 -10.34 2.02
CA THR A 262 15.03 -10.28 0.56
C THR A 262 13.67 -10.18 -0.09
N ILE A 263 13.57 -9.28 -1.07
CA ILE A 263 12.36 -9.07 -1.86
C ILE A 263 12.65 -9.53 -3.29
N TYR A 264 11.77 -10.34 -3.84
CA TYR A 264 11.86 -10.94 -5.16
C TYR A 264 10.71 -10.46 -6.05
N ASN A 265 11.02 -10.18 -7.31
CA ASN A 265 10.00 -9.98 -8.33
C ASN A 265 9.65 -11.32 -8.99
N ALA A 266 8.50 -11.89 -8.63
CA ALA A 266 7.96 -13.10 -9.25
C ALA A 266 6.95 -12.78 -10.38
N THR A 267 6.77 -11.50 -10.71
CA THR A 267 5.81 -11.05 -11.73
C THR A 267 6.40 -11.18 -13.13
N ARG A 268 5.79 -12.02 -13.97
CA ARG A 268 6.22 -12.19 -15.37
C ARG A 268 5.91 -10.94 -16.20
N GLY A 269 6.91 -10.44 -16.93
CA GLY A 269 6.76 -9.29 -17.82
C GLY A 269 6.76 -7.91 -17.12
N SER A 270 6.82 -7.88 -15.79
CA SER A 270 6.88 -6.64 -15.00
C SER A 270 8.03 -5.73 -15.43
N LEU A 271 7.86 -4.41 -15.48
CA LEU A 271 8.94 -3.45 -15.66
C LEU A 271 9.76 -3.18 -14.39
N LEU A 272 9.25 -3.56 -13.21
CA LEU A 272 9.98 -3.42 -11.93
C LEU A 272 11.28 -4.24 -11.92
N ASP A 273 12.41 -3.54 -12.01
CA ASP A 273 13.77 -4.10 -12.08
C ASP A 273 14.56 -3.95 -10.77
N VAL A 274 13.95 -3.34 -9.74
CA VAL A 274 14.60 -3.08 -8.46
C VAL A 274 14.95 -4.38 -7.72
N PHE A 275 14.14 -5.41 -7.86
CA PHE A 275 14.25 -6.69 -7.14
C PHE A 275 14.73 -7.82 -8.05
N GLU A 276 15.41 -8.80 -7.46
CA GLU A 276 15.83 -10.00 -8.20
C GLU A 276 14.61 -10.73 -8.78
N ARG A 277 14.67 -11.11 -10.05
CA ARG A 277 13.58 -11.83 -10.70
C ARG A 277 13.67 -13.32 -10.43
N VAL A 278 12.54 -13.92 -10.11
CA VAL A 278 12.42 -15.37 -9.89
C VAL A 278 11.31 -15.96 -10.74
N GLY A 279 11.50 -17.21 -11.17
CA GLY A 279 10.53 -17.92 -12.00
C GLY A 279 9.45 -18.65 -11.19
N PRO A 280 8.52 -19.36 -11.87
CA PRO A 280 7.39 -20.06 -11.24
C PRO A 280 7.77 -21.09 -10.18
N ALA A 281 8.97 -21.68 -10.25
CA ALA A 281 9.47 -22.63 -9.24
C ALA A 281 9.56 -22.03 -7.83
N SER A 282 9.64 -20.69 -7.72
CA SER A 282 9.61 -19.99 -6.42
C SER A 282 8.26 -20.11 -5.70
N LEU A 283 7.17 -20.39 -6.43
CA LEU A 283 5.83 -20.59 -5.87
C LEU A 283 5.64 -21.98 -5.27
N THR A 284 6.45 -22.96 -5.69
CA THR A 284 6.28 -24.38 -5.35
C THR A 284 7.39 -24.94 -4.48
N SER A 285 8.49 -24.20 -4.26
CA SER A 285 9.56 -24.63 -3.36
C SER A 285 9.02 -24.82 -1.94
N ALA A 286 9.45 -25.86 -1.22
CA ALA A 286 9.02 -26.08 0.15
C ALA A 286 9.34 -24.84 1.01
N PRO A 287 8.52 -24.51 2.03
CA PRO A 287 8.83 -23.40 2.92
C PRO A 287 10.19 -23.67 3.57
N VAL A 288 11.12 -22.73 3.43
CA VAL A 288 12.40 -22.78 4.15
C VAL A 288 12.09 -22.35 5.58
N TYR A 289 11.79 -23.32 6.44
CA TYR A 289 11.66 -23.10 7.89
C TYR A 289 13.04 -23.12 8.55
#